data_AF-A0A1F9D254-F1
#
_entry.id   AF-A0A1F9D254-F1
#
_cell.length_a   1.000
_cell.length_b   1.000
_cell.length_c   1.000
_cell.angle_alpha   90.00
_cell.angle_beta   90.00
_cell.angle_gamma   90.00
#
_symmetry.space_group_name_H-M   'P 1'
#
loop_
_entity.id
_entity.type
_entity.pdbx_description
1 polymer ?
#
loop_
_entity_poly.entity_id
_entity_poly.type
_entity_poly.pdbx_seq_one_letter_code
_entity_poly.pdbx_strand_id
1 'polypeptide(L)'
;MKRVSPLIIPVFLPHLGCQKRCIFCNQKMMAQAVPSPAHVRSFVEASCYQFPSGQARKKQVAFYGGSFTAIPEEDQRSYLKEIEPFLSSGKIDSIRISTRPDALEEEVLSLLKEYGVKTVEVGAQSMIDEVLFLSQRGHSAEETISATTRLKHWGFEVGIHLMIGLPGDSLDRFLKTLDQVIDLKPHFLRIHPTLVLKRAPLEALWREGNYTPLTLEEAIQWLKRGLLNLEGTSIPVARIGLQPAEELEVFYLAGPYHPSLHQLVDSEIYFDMGRHFLETYPDESEPRFFCHPKDVSTVRGQKNGNIQRLKEYLGVKAIFVQQRDDVPQGALLLQTATQEVLIQKSDIRYDKN
;
A
#
# COMPACT_ATOMS: atom_id res chain seq x y z
N MET A 1 13.40 -16.55 7.38
CA MET A 1 14.07 -15.32 6.90
C MET A 1 13.02 -14.37 6.33
N LYS A 2 12.85 -13.17 6.91
CA LYS A 2 11.99 -12.12 6.31
C LYS A 2 12.51 -11.81 4.89
N ARG A 3 11.65 -11.88 3.87
CA ARG A 3 12.01 -11.48 2.50
C ARG A 3 12.39 -10.01 2.55
N VAL A 4 13.64 -9.68 2.21
CA VAL A 4 14.05 -8.29 2.01
C VAL A 4 13.31 -7.78 0.78
N SER A 5 12.48 -6.75 0.93
CA SER A 5 11.75 -6.13 -0.18
C SER A 5 12.75 -5.76 -1.28
N PRO A 6 12.44 -5.93 -2.57
CA PRO A 6 13.36 -5.52 -3.62
C PRO A 6 13.59 -4.01 -3.62
N LEU A 7 14.71 -3.58 -4.21
CA LEU A 7 14.91 -2.20 -4.62
C LEU A 7 14.12 -2.00 -5.91
N ILE A 8 13.18 -1.05 -5.88
CA ILE A 8 12.34 -0.75 -7.04
C ILE A 8 13.01 0.35 -7.87
N ILE A 9 13.16 0.10 -9.18
CA ILE A 9 13.50 1.10 -10.19
C ILE A 9 12.18 1.50 -10.87
N PRO A 10 11.55 2.63 -10.47
CA PRO A 10 10.21 2.97 -10.92
C PRO A 10 10.25 3.64 -12.30
N VAL A 11 9.55 3.08 -13.28
CA VAL A 11 9.31 3.67 -14.60
C VAL A 11 7.86 4.09 -14.67
N PHE A 12 7.56 5.37 -14.87
CA PHE A 12 6.19 5.87 -14.96
C PHE A 12 5.79 6.10 -16.42
N LEU A 13 4.78 5.38 -16.89
CA LEU A 13 4.18 5.52 -18.20
C LEU A 13 2.75 6.07 -18.04
N PRO A 14 2.56 7.40 -18.03
CA PRO A 14 1.27 7.98 -17.73
C PRO A 14 0.26 7.72 -18.87
N HIS A 15 -0.91 7.21 -18.52
CA HIS A 15 -2.16 7.27 -19.29
C HIS A 15 -2.30 6.65 -20.67
N LEU A 16 -1.27 6.05 -21.22
CA LEU A 16 -1.32 5.46 -22.56
C LEU A 16 -2.46 4.45 -22.75
N GLY A 17 -2.87 3.73 -21.69
CA GLY A 17 -3.86 2.65 -21.77
C GLY A 17 -5.19 2.95 -21.08
N CYS A 18 -5.45 4.19 -20.67
CA CYS A 18 -6.67 4.52 -19.92
C CYS A 18 -7.85 4.86 -20.85
N GLN A 19 -8.74 3.89 -21.08
CA GLN A 19 -9.98 4.07 -21.85
C GLN A 19 -10.87 5.19 -21.29
N LYS A 20 -11.14 5.14 -19.97
CA LYS A 20 -11.91 6.14 -19.23
C LYS A 20 -11.02 6.88 -18.23
N ARG A 21 -11.47 8.06 -17.82
CA ARG A 21 -10.79 8.88 -16.83
C ARG A 21 -11.36 8.59 -15.44
N CYS A 22 -10.56 7.97 -14.58
CA CYS A 22 -10.94 7.79 -13.17
C CYS A 22 -11.12 9.15 -12.49
N ILE A 23 -12.10 9.23 -11.59
CA ILE A 23 -12.49 10.51 -10.97
C ILE A 23 -11.37 11.14 -10.14
N PHE A 24 -10.55 10.31 -9.48
CA PHE A 24 -9.46 10.75 -8.60
C PHE A 24 -8.13 11.01 -9.32
N CYS A 25 -8.05 10.78 -10.64
CA CYS A 25 -6.79 10.81 -11.37
C CYS A 25 -6.56 12.13 -12.13
N ASN A 26 -5.43 12.79 -11.86
CA ASN A 26 -5.02 14.04 -12.50
C ASN A 26 -3.94 13.88 -13.58
N GLN A 27 -3.35 12.69 -13.72
CA GLN A 27 -2.21 12.45 -14.62
C GLN A 27 -2.52 12.90 -16.09
N LYS A 28 -3.78 12.91 -16.60
CA LYS A 28 -4.09 13.23 -18.03
C LYS A 28 -3.88 14.71 -18.31
N MET A 29 -3.90 15.51 -17.24
CA MET A 29 -3.75 16.97 -17.26
C MET A 29 -2.37 17.42 -16.78
N MET A 30 -1.57 16.47 -16.30
CA MET A 30 -0.14 16.65 -16.05
C MET A 30 0.53 16.31 -17.38
N ALA A 31 0.90 17.32 -18.16
CA ALA A 31 1.51 17.18 -19.48
C ALA A 31 2.94 16.60 -19.40
N GLN A 32 3.12 15.50 -18.67
CA GLN A 32 4.37 14.76 -18.67
C GLN A 32 4.47 14.02 -20.00
N ALA A 33 5.55 14.30 -20.73
CA ALA A 33 5.88 13.55 -21.91
C ALA A 33 6.01 12.07 -21.52
N VAL A 34 5.31 11.20 -22.23
CA VAL A 34 5.51 9.76 -22.11
C VAL A 34 6.96 9.47 -22.51
N PRO A 35 7.78 8.86 -21.65
CA PRO A 35 9.18 8.62 -21.98
C PRO A 35 9.27 7.61 -23.13
N SER A 36 10.14 7.87 -24.10
CA SER A 36 10.39 6.90 -25.17
C SER A 36 11.04 5.64 -24.60
N PRO A 37 10.91 4.48 -25.26
CA PRO A 37 11.60 3.25 -24.84
C PRO A 37 13.11 3.44 -24.63
N ALA A 38 13.77 4.18 -25.52
CA ALA A 38 15.19 4.52 -25.40
C ALA A 38 15.50 5.37 -24.16
N HIS A 39 14.62 6.31 -23.79
CA HIS A 39 14.77 7.05 -22.54
C HIS A 39 14.64 6.12 -21.33
N VAL A 40 13.66 5.21 -21.34
CA VAL A 40 13.46 4.21 -20.28
C VAL A 40 14.71 3.35 -20.11
N ARG A 41 15.32 2.89 -21.22
CA ARG A 41 16.59 2.16 -21.23
C ARG A 41 17.69 2.93 -20.49
N SER A 42 17.93 4.18 -20.89
CA SER A 42 18.97 5.05 -20.30
C SER A 42 18.72 5.30 -18.82
N PHE A 43 17.48 5.50 -18.41
CA PHE A 43 17.11 5.67 -17.00
C PHE A 43 17.39 4.42 -16.16
N VAL A 44 17.03 3.23 -16.67
CA VAL A 44 17.30 1.95 -15.99
C VAL A 44 18.79 1.67 -15.91
N GLU A 45 19.55 1.99 -16.95
CA GLU A 45 21.01 1.87 -16.95
C GLU A 45 21.66 2.75 -15.88
N ALA A 46 21.30 4.04 -15.83
CA ALA A 46 21.78 4.97 -14.81
C ALA A 46 21.42 4.49 -13.39
N SER A 47 20.19 4.01 -13.20
CA SER A 47 19.72 3.47 -11.91
C SER A 47 20.51 2.22 -11.49
N CYS A 48 20.84 1.33 -12.43
CA CYS A 48 21.66 0.15 -12.16
C CYS A 48 23.10 0.51 -11.77
N TYR A 49 23.64 1.62 -12.28
CA TYR A 49 24.96 2.13 -11.90
C TYR A 49 24.97 2.77 -10.52
N GLN A 50 23.95 3.56 -10.19
CA GLN A 50 23.80 4.18 -8.87
C GLN A 50 23.67 3.14 -7.74
N PHE A 51 23.06 2.00 -8.04
CA PHE A 51 22.89 0.88 -7.11
C PHE A 51 23.55 -0.38 -7.68
N PRO A 52 24.89 -0.52 -7.59
CA PRO A 52 25.61 -1.64 -8.22
C PRO A 52 25.20 -2.99 -7.64
N SER A 53 25.28 -4.03 -8.48
CA SER A 53 24.97 -5.42 -8.08
C SER A 53 26.01 -5.91 -7.07
N GLY A 54 25.57 -6.43 -5.92
CA GLY A 54 26.43 -6.83 -4.79
C GLY A 54 25.92 -6.40 -3.42
N GLN A 55 24.99 -5.44 -3.36
CA GLN A 55 24.18 -5.22 -2.16
C GLN A 55 23.13 -6.33 -2.05
N ALA A 56 22.83 -6.82 -0.83
CA ALA A 56 21.98 -7.98 -0.55
C ALA A 56 20.49 -7.85 -0.98
N ARG A 57 20.14 -6.86 -1.79
CA ARG A 57 18.76 -6.49 -2.15
C ARG A 57 18.55 -6.66 -3.65
N LYS A 58 17.62 -7.55 -4.02
CA LYS A 58 17.19 -7.78 -5.41
C LYS A 58 16.68 -6.48 -6.04
N LYS A 59 17.00 -6.22 -7.31
CA LYS A 59 16.52 -5.07 -8.07
C LYS A 59 15.35 -5.45 -8.96
N GLN A 60 14.31 -4.64 -8.99
CA GLN A 60 13.12 -4.87 -9.80
C GLN A 60 12.75 -3.59 -10.55
N VAL A 61 12.68 -3.67 -11.88
CA VAL A 61 12.12 -2.59 -12.70
C VAL A 61 10.61 -2.67 -12.62
N ALA A 62 9.95 -1.56 -12.29
CA ALA A 62 8.50 -1.52 -12.11
C ALA A 62 7.86 -0.47 -13.03
N PHE A 63 7.05 -0.92 -13.98
CA PHE A 63 6.25 -0.05 -14.85
C PHE A 63 4.95 0.36 -14.15
N TYR A 64 4.91 1.61 -13.68
CA TYR A 64 3.75 2.26 -13.08
C TYR A 64 2.99 3.11 -14.11
N GLY A 65 1.75 3.46 -13.77
CA GLY A 65 0.79 4.13 -14.66
C GLY A 65 -0.59 3.47 -14.59
N GLY A 66 -0.63 2.18 -14.22
CA GLY A 66 -1.84 1.44 -13.91
C GLY A 66 -2.61 0.95 -15.13
N SER A 67 -2.00 0.99 -16.32
CA SER A 67 -2.62 0.57 -17.58
C SER A 67 -1.60 -0.02 -18.57
N PHE A 68 -0.48 -0.58 -18.11
CA PHE A 68 0.61 -1.03 -19.00
C PHE A 68 0.11 -2.00 -20.06
N THR A 69 -0.70 -2.99 -19.68
CA THR A 69 -1.18 -4.00 -20.63
C THR A 69 -2.37 -3.54 -21.48
N ALA A 70 -2.86 -2.31 -21.25
CA ALA A 70 -3.93 -1.71 -22.03
C ALA A 70 -3.40 -0.76 -23.13
N ILE A 71 -2.09 -0.58 -23.26
CA ILE A 71 -1.46 0.14 -24.37
C ILE A 71 -1.34 -0.80 -25.59
N PRO A 72 -1.11 -0.28 -26.81
CA PRO A 72 -0.88 -1.12 -27.99
C PRO A 72 0.21 -2.18 -27.76
N GLU A 73 0.03 -3.39 -28.27
CA GLU A 73 0.98 -4.50 -28.07
C GLU A 73 2.40 -4.14 -28.56
N GLU A 74 2.51 -3.41 -29.67
CA GLU A 74 3.78 -2.93 -30.22
C GLU A 74 4.53 -2.04 -29.22
N ASP A 75 3.81 -1.18 -28.50
CA ASP A 75 4.39 -0.32 -27.47
C ASP A 75 4.83 -1.17 -26.26
N GLN A 76 4.00 -2.13 -25.82
CA GLN A 76 4.37 -3.07 -24.74
C GLN A 76 5.68 -3.79 -25.06
N ARG A 77 5.79 -4.35 -26.27
CA ARG A 77 7.00 -5.02 -26.77
C ARG A 77 8.18 -4.07 -26.81
N SER A 78 7.99 -2.83 -27.29
CA SER A 78 9.07 -1.85 -27.39
C SER A 78 9.70 -1.54 -26.03
N TYR A 79 8.88 -1.33 -24.99
CA TYR A 79 9.37 -1.07 -23.63
C TYR A 79 10.02 -2.31 -23.01
N LEU A 80 9.40 -3.49 -23.12
CA LEU A 80 9.93 -4.72 -22.53
C LEU A 80 11.25 -5.16 -23.16
N LYS A 81 11.38 -5.00 -24.49
CA LYS A 81 12.61 -5.29 -25.24
C LYS A 81 13.79 -4.44 -24.79
N GLU A 82 13.56 -3.18 -24.38
CA GLU A 82 14.62 -2.34 -23.84
C GLU A 82 15.09 -2.79 -22.45
N ILE A 83 14.26 -3.52 -21.70
CA ILE A 83 14.59 -4.02 -20.35
C ILE A 83 15.23 -5.41 -20.37
N GLU A 84 14.87 -6.25 -21.35
CA GLU A 84 15.35 -7.64 -21.48
C GLU A 84 16.88 -7.81 -21.34
N PRO A 85 17.75 -6.95 -21.91
CA PRO A 85 19.20 -7.07 -21.74
C PRO A 85 19.67 -6.93 -20.29
N PHE A 86 18.99 -6.10 -19.49
CA PHE A 86 19.31 -5.92 -18.07
C PHE A 86 18.93 -7.13 -17.24
N LEU A 87 17.81 -7.80 -17.60
CA LEU A 87 17.37 -9.03 -16.96
C LEU A 87 18.33 -10.18 -17.31
N SER A 88 18.64 -10.35 -18.60
CA SER A 88 19.51 -11.42 -19.10
C SER A 88 20.95 -11.33 -18.57
N SER A 89 21.45 -10.12 -18.35
CA SER A 89 22.78 -9.88 -17.77
C SER A 89 22.82 -9.94 -16.24
N GLY A 90 21.68 -10.13 -15.56
CA GLY A 90 21.58 -10.13 -14.09
C GLY A 90 21.79 -8.76 -13.45
N LYS A 91 21.71 -7.66 -14.22
CA LYS A 91 21.75 -6.29 -13.68
C LYS A 91 20.47 -5.96 -12.89
N ILE A 92 19.36 -6.60 -13.26
CA ILE A 92 18.09 -6.60 -12.53
C ILE A 92 17.62 -8.06 -12.31
N ASP A 93 16.80 -8.29 -11.28
CA ASP A 93 16.33 -9.63 -10.91
C ASP A 93 14.93 -9.95 -11.45
N SER A 94 14.11 -8.93 -11.74
CA SER A 94 12.73 -9.14 -12.19
C SER A 94 12.10 -7.86 -12.75
N ILE A 95 11.00 -8.06 -13.47
CA ILE A 95 10.14 -6.98 -13.96
C ILE A 95 8.78 -7.06 -13.25
N ARG A 96 8.26 -5.89 -12.87
CA ARG A 96 6.91 -5.67 -12.34
C ARG A 96 6.14 -4.75 -13.28
N ILE A 97 4.86 -5.03 -13.49
CA ILE A 97 3.96 -4.11 -14.20
C ILE A 97 2.73 -3.79 -13.34
N SER A 98 2.18 -2.59 -13.49
CA SER A 98 0.86 -2.24 -12.93
C SER A 98 -0.16 -2.08 -14.05
N THR A 99 -1.34 -2.69 -13.88
CA THR A 99 -2.38 -2.66 -14.90
C THR A 99 -3.81 -2.71 -14.34
N ARG A 100 -4.79 -2.62 -15.24
CA ARG A 100 -6.21 -2.76 -14.97
C ARG A 100 -6.64 -4.23 -15.06
N PRO A 101 -7.68 -4.66 -14.31
CA PRO A 101 -8.19 -6.04 -14.38
C PRO A 101 -8.67 -6.47 -15.77
N ASP A 102 -9.26 -5.55 -16.54
CA ASP A 102 -9.91 -5.76 -17.83
C ASP A 102 -8.93 -5.81 -19.03
N ALA A 103 -7.62 -5.81 -18.78
CA ALA A 103 -6.58 -5.76 -19.82
C ALA A 103 -5.58 -6.92 -19.71
N LEU A 104 -6.06 -8.12 -19.37
CA LEU A 104 -5.22 -9.28 -19.04
C LEU A 104 -5.64 -10.54 -19.82
N GLU A 105 -5.88 -10.41 -21.12
CA GLU A 105 -6.17 -11.54 -22.02
C GLU A 105 -4.97 -12.49 -22.19
N GLU A 106 -5.22 -13.71 -22.67
CA GLU A 106 -4.23 -14.80 -22.70
C GLU A 106 -2.98 -14.42 -23.51
N GLU A 107 -3.15 -13.71 -24.61
CA GLU A 107 -2.08 -13.22 -25.48
C GLU A 107 -1.16 -12.24 -24.74
N VAL A 108 -1.75 -11.33 -23.96
CA VAL A 108 -1.03 -10.40 -23.10
C VAL A 108 -0.24 -11.17 -22.03
N LEU A 109 -0.85 -12.17 -21.39
CA LEU A 109 -0.16 -12.97 -20.37
C LEU A 109 1.02 -13.76 -20.94
N SER A 110 0.84 -14.32 -22.14
CA SER A 110 1.90 -14.98 -22.89
C SER A 110 3.06 -14.02 -23.19
N LEU A 111 2.74 -12.81 -23.68
CA LEU A 111 3.72 -11.76 -23.93
C LEU A 111 4.50 -11.40 -22.66
N LEU A 112 3.81 -11.17 -21.54
CA LEU A 112 4.47 -10.82 -20.27
C LEU A 112 5.42 -11.94 -19.82
N LYS A 113 5.05 -13.22 -20.01
CA LYS A 113 5.94 -14.35 -19.72
C LYS A 113 7.15 -14.42 -20.63
N GLU A 114 6.97 -14.20 -21.92
CA GLU A 114 8.04 -14.17 -22.92
C GLU A 114 9.16 -13.22 -22.48
N TYR A 115 8.80 -12.02 -22.01
CA TYR A 115 9.75 -11.01 -21.55
C TYR A 115 10.19 -11.14 -20.08
N GLY A 116 9.88 -12.25 -19.40
CA GLY A 116 10.34 -12.50 -18.04
C GLY A 116 9.69 -11.64 -16.97
N VAL A 117 8.48 -11.10 -17.23
CA VAL A 117 7.70 -10.40 -16.20
C VAL A 117 7.34 -11.36 -15.09
N LYS A 118 7.65 -10.95 -13.86
CA LYS A 118 7.48 -11.78 -12.67
C LYS A 118 6.26 -11.36 -11.86
N THR A 119 6.05 -10.05 -11.73
CA THR A 119 5.03 -9.48 -10.83
C THR A 119 4.02 -8.64 -11.61
N VAL A 120 2.73 -8.85 -11.36
CA VAL A 120 1.66 -8.02 -11.92
C VAL A 120 0.86 -7.40 -10.76
N GLU A 121 0.76 -6.07 -10.74
CA GLU A 121 -0.10 -5.33 -9.82
C GLU A 121 -1.42 -4.98 -10.49
N VAL A 122 -2.52 -5.50 -9.95
CA VAL A 122 -3.88 -5.26 -10.43
C VAL A 122 -4.50 -4.08 -9.66
N GLY A 123 -4.89 -3.04 -10.39
CA GLY A 123 -5.55 -1.85 -9.87
C GLY A 123 -7.04 -2.04 -9.56
N ALA A 124 -7.37 -2.91 -8.61
CA ALA A 124 -8.75 -3.19 -8.19
C ALA A 124 -9.46 -1.94 -7.65
N GLN A 125 -8.80 -1.21 -6.75
CA GLN A 125 -9.26 -0.07 -5.97
C GLN A 125 -10.39 -0.37 -4.98
N SER A 126 -11.44 -1.08 -5.40
CA SER A 126 -12.52 -1.56 -4.56
C SER A 126 -13.04 -2.89 -5.11
N MET A 127 -13.69 -3.69 -4.26
CA MET A 127 -14.49 -4.85 -4.69
C MET A 127 -15.99 -4.58 -4.56
N ILE A 128 -16.39 -3.30 -4.48
CA ILE A 128 -17.78 -2.85 -4.43
C ILE A 128 -18.10 -2.14 -5.75
N ASP A 129 -18.94 -2.74 -6.58
CA ASP A 129 -19.21 -2.24 -7.94
C ASP A 129 -19.79 -0.82 -7.96
N GLU A 130 -20.61 -0.44 -6.97
CA GLU A 130 -21.11 0.93 -6.86
C GLU A 130 -19.97 1.96 -6.66
N VAL A 131 -18.98 1.63 -5.82
CA VAL A 131 -17.79 2.47 -5.60
C VAL A 131 -16.96 2.58 -6.88
N LEU A 132 -16.79 1.46 -7.60
CA LEU A 132 -16.07 1.43 -8.87
C LEU A 132 -16.77 2.26 -9.96
N PHE A 133 -18.11 2.18 -10.01
CA PHE A 133 -18.96 2.93 -10.92
C PHE A 133 -18.87 4.44 -10.65
N LEU A 134 -19.10 4.87 -9.41
CA LEU A 134 -18.99 6.29 -9.01
C LEU A 134 -17.58 6.84 -9.23
N SER A 135 -16.56 5.98 -9.08
CA SER A 135 -15.16 6.33 -9.34
C SER A 135 -14.78 6.35 -10.82
N GLN A 136 -15.69 5.97 -11.72
CA GLN A 136 -15.48 5.82 -13.16
C GLN A 136 -14.28 4.92 -13.51
N ARG A 137 -14.09 3.81 -12.77
CA ARG A 137 -12.97 2.89 -13.01
C ARG A 137 -13.09 2.18 -14.35
N GLY A 138 -14.32 1.82 -14.72
CA GLY A 138 -14.63 1.13 -15.97
C GLY A 138 -14.29 -0.37 -15.96
N HIS A 139 -14.21 -0.97 -14.77
CA HIS A 139 -14.13 -2.40 -14.54
C HIS A 139 -14.96 -2.74 -13.28
N SER A 140 -15.27 -4.01 -13.08
CA SER A 140 -16.07 -4.60 -11.99
C SER A 140 -15.21 -5.40 -10.99
N ALA A 141 -15.79 -5.72 -9.84
CA ALA A 141 -15.19 -6.64 -8.88
C ALA A 141 -14.93 -8.02 -9.52
N GLU A 142 -15.86 -8.53 -10.33
CA GLU A 142 -15.73 -9.82 -11.02
C GLU A 142 -14.53 -9.87 -11.97
N GLU A 143 -14.28 -8.80 -12.74
CA GLU A 143 -13.09 -8.70 -13.58
C GLU A 143 -11.81 -8.74 -12.75
N THR A 144 -11.81 -8.19 -11.53
CA THR A 144 -10.67 -8.29 -10.60
C THR A 144 -10.45 -9.73 -10.13
N ILE A 145 -11.53 -10.46 -9.80
CA ILE A 145 -11.48 -11.88 -9.40
C ILE A 145 -10.91 -12.72 -10.55
N SER A 146 -11.47 -12.56 -11.74
CA SER A 146 -11.09 -13.29 -12.96
C SER A 146 -9.62 -13.03 -13.32
N ALA A 147 -9.22 -11.75 -13.37
CA ALA A 147 -7.84 -11.35 -13.66
C ALA A 147 -6.83 -11.92 -12.65
N THR A 148 -7.13 -11.79 -11.35
CA THR A 148 -6.27 -12.31 -10.28
C THR A 148 -6.11 -13.83 -10.37
N THR A 149 -7.21 -14.53 -10.65
CA THR A 149 -7.23 -15.97 -10.82
C THR A 149 -6.37 -16.38 -12.02
N ARG A 150 -6.55 -15.75 -13.18
CA ARG A 150 -5.79 -16.03 -14.40
C ARG A 150 -4.29 -15.78 -14.20
N LEU A 151 -3.91 -14.64 -13.60
CA LEU A 151 -2.52 -14.33 -13.28
C LEU A 151 -1.85 -15.40 -12.40
N LYS A 152 -2.56 -15.92 -11.40
CA LYS A 152 -2.05 -16.98 -10.53
C LYS A 152 -1.89 -18.31 -11.28
N HIS A 153 -2.81 -18.66 -12.17
CA HIS A 153 -2.69 -19.86 -13.01
C HIS A 153 -1.47 -19.80 -13.93
N TRP A 154 -1.17 -18.62 -14.49
CA TRP A 154 0.06 -18.39 -15.25
C TRP A 154 1.33 -18.31 -14.36
N GLY A 155 1.20 -18.42 -13.04
CA GLY A 155 2.34 -18.41 -12.11
C GLY A 155 3.01 -17.04 -11.97
N PHE A 156 2.26 -15.94 -12.07
CA PHE A 156 2.74 -14.61 -11.71
C PHE A 156 2.65 -14.37 -10.19
N GLU A 157 3.57 -13.54 -9.67
CA GLU A 157 3.36 -12.90 -8.37
C GLU A 157 2.33 -11.77 -8.53
N VAL A 158 1.21 -11.85 -7.81
CA VAL A 158 0.10 -10.88 -7.95
C VAL A 158 0.05 -9.92 -6.78
N GLY A 159 0.12 -8.62 -7.06
CA GLY A 159 -0.20 -7.56 -6.12
C GLY A 159 -1.58 -6.98 -6.38
N ILE A 160 -2.33 -6.61 -5.34
CA ILE A 160 -3.60 -5.89 -5.50
C ILE A 160 -3.47 -4.49 -4.90
N HIS A 161 -3.85 -3.50 -5.69
CA HIS A 161 -3.90 -2.09 -5.27
C HIS A 161 -5.33 -1.72 -4.92
N LEU A 162 -5.54 -1.30 -3.67
CA LEU A 162 -6.80 -0.84 -3.09
C LEU A 162 -6.73 0.66 -2.78
N MET A 163 -7.91 1.29 -2.76
CA MET A 163 -8.07 2.66 -2.31
C MET A 163 -9.19 2.76 -1.27
N ILE A 164 -9.03 3.68 -0.32
CA ILE A 164 -10.07 3.99 0.67
C ILE A 164 -10.62 5.40 0.48
N GLY A 165 -11.87 5.61 0.87
CA GLY A 165 -12.51 6.92 0.83
C GLY A 165 -12.84 7.37 -0.59
N LEU A 166 -13.03 6.44 -1.53
CA LEU A 166 -13.55 6.74 -2.86
C LEU A 166 -15.02 7.24 -2.75
N PRO A 167 -15.57 7.91 -3.78
CA PRO A 167 -16.99 8.26 -3.80
C PRO A 167 -17.89 7.04 -3.56
N GLY A 168 -18.79 7.14 -2.58
CA GLY A 168 -19.68 6.06 -2.16
C GLY A 168 -19.02 4.98 -1.29
N ASP A 169 -17.76 5.14 -0.90
CA ASP A 169 -17.06 4.22 -0.01
C ASP A 169 -17.40 4.48 1.47
N SER A 170 -17.30 3.46 2.29
CA SER A 170 -17.51 3.50 3.75
C SER A 170 -16.58 2.50 4.42
N LEU A 171 -16.40 2.60 5.75
CA LEU A 171 -15.56 1.64 6.47
C LEU A 171 -16.03 0.21 6.21
N ASP A 172 -17.34 -0.05 6.30
CA ASP A 172 -17.91 -1.38 6.05
C ASP A 172 -17.66 -1.87 4.63
N ARG A 173 -17.76 -0.98 3.64
CA ARG A 173 -17.49 -1.29 2.21
C ARG A 173 -16.01 -1.58 1.97
N PHE A 174 -15.12 -0.84 2.62
CA PHE A 174 -13.69 -1.12 2.60
C PHE A 174 -13.36 -2.47 3.27
N LEU A 175 -13.96 -2.79 4.42
CA LEU A 175 -13.75 -4.08 5.08
C LEU A 175 -14.31 -5.24 4.26
N LYS A 176 -15.48 -5.09 3.64
CA LYS A 176 -16.01 -6.07 2.66
C LYS A 176 -15.11 -6.23 1.43
N THR A 177 -14.50 -5.14 0.97
CA THR A 177 -13.50 -5.18 -0.10
C THR A 177 -12.30 -6.00 0.34
N LEU A 178 -11.83 -5.78 1.57
CA LEU A 178 -10.68 -6.48 2.11
C LEU A 178 -10.95 -7.98 2.31
N ASP A 179 -12.12 -8.36 2.82
CA ASP A 179 -12.52 -9.76 3.00
C ASP A 179 -12.46 -10.51 1.65
N GLN A 180 -13.07 -9.95 0.59
CA GLN A 180 -13.00 -10.53 -0.75
C GLN A 180 -11.56 -10.64 -1.28
N VAL A 181 -10.73 -9.63 -1.03
CA VAL A 181 -9.32 -9.63 -1.46
C VAL A 181 -8.48 -10.65 -0.70
N ILE A 182 -8.76 -10.88 0.58
CA ILE A 182 -8.10 -11.92 1.38
C ILE A 182 -8.40 -13.30 0.78
N ASP A 183 -9.63 -13.55 0.34
CA ASP A 183 -10.03 -14.80 -0.29
C ASP A 183 -9.28 -15.07 -1.61
N LEU A 184 -8.94 -14.00 -2.36
CA LEU A 184 -8.12 -14.10 -3.57
C LEU A 184 -6.66 -14.47 -3.28
N LYS A 185 -6.20 -14.32 -2.03
CA LYS A 185 -4.83 -14.62 -1.57
C LYS A 185 -3.75 -14.04 -2.52
N PRO A 186 -3.72 -12.71 -2.74
CA PRO A 186 -2.64 -12.07 -3.48
C PRO A 186 -1.31 -12.18 -2.71
N HIS A 187 -0.21 -11.96 -3.41
CA HIS A 187 1.14 -12.00 -2.83
C HIS A 187 1.46 -10.76 -2.00
N PHE A 188 0.79 -9.63 -2.26
CA PHE A 188 0.87 -8.43 -1.43
C PHE A 188 -0.25 -7.44 -1.77
N LEU A 189 -0.48 -6.49 -0.86
CA LEU A 189 -1.39 -5.37 -1.07
C LEU A 189 -0.65 -4.03 -1.11
N ARG A 190 -1.25 -3.07 -1.81
CA ARG A 190 -0.96 -1.64 -1.67
C ARG A 190 -2.26 -0.92 -1.37
N ILE A 191 -2.28 -0.04 -0.39
CA ILE A 191 -3.49 0.66 0.02
C ILE A 191 -3.20 2.17 0.03
N HIS A 192 -3.98 2.96 -0.69
CA HIS A 192 -3.83 4.41 -0.70
C HIS A 192 -5.16 5.08 -0.37
N PRO A 193 -5.18 6.11 0.48
CA PRO A 193 -6.39 6.88 0.60
C PRO A 193 -6.60 7.78 -0.62
N THR A 194 -7.87 8.08 -0.90
CA THR A 194 -8.27 8.96 -1.98
C THR A 194 -7.94 10.41 -1.64
N LEU A 195 -7.19 11.07 -2.51
CA LEU A 195 -6.88 12.49 -2.40
C LEU A 195 -7.63 13.29 -3.46
N VAL A 196 -8.00 14.52 -3.11
CA VAL A 196 -8.46 15.52 -4.08
C VAL A 196 -7.23 16.19 -4.66
N LEU A 197 -7.00 15.95 -5.95
CA LEU A 197 -5.90 16.54 -6.68
C LEU A 197 -6.43 17.56 -7.68
N LYS A 198 -5.72 18.68 -7.81
CA LYS A 198 -5.98 19.71 -8.79
C LYS A 198 -6.00 19.11 -10.18
N ARG A 199 -7.01 19.53 -10.96
CA ARG A 199 -7.36 19.06 -12.30
C ARG A 199 -7.90 17.63 -12.35
N ALA A 200 -8.03 16.87 -11.26
CA ALA A 200 -8.79 15.62 -11.26
C ALA A 200 -10.30 15.92 -11.30
N PRO A 201 -11.14 15.07 -11.93
CA PRO A 201 -12.60 15.28 -11.92
C PRO A 201 -13.19 15.36 -10.50
N LEU A 202 -12.56 14.70 -9.52
CA LEU A 202 -12.93 14.74 -8.10
C LEU A 202 -12.82 16.14 -7.49
N GLU A 203 -11.98 17.02 -8.04
CA GLU A 203 -11.90 18.43 -7.60
C GLU A 203 -13.25 19.14 -7.73
N ALA A 204 -13.98 18.92 -8.83
CA ALA A 204 -15.27 19.58 -9.06
C ALA A 204 -16.30 19.14 -8.01
N LEU A 205 -16.44 17.82 -7.80
CA LEU A 205 -17.34 17.28 -6.77
C LEU A 205 -17.00 17.81 -5.37
N TRP A 206 -15.72 17.90 -5.04
CA TRP A 206 -15.29 18.45 -3.76
C TRP A 206 -15.66 19.94 -3.61
N ARG A 207 -15.39 20.76 -4.63
CA ARG A 207 -15.72 22.20 -4.61
C ARG A 207 -17.22 22.47 -4.55
N GLU A 208 -18.02 21.61 -5.14
CA GLU A 208 -19.49 21.69 -5.12
C GLU A 208 -20.11 21.13 -3.83
N GLY A 209 -19.32 20.52 -2.94
CA GLY A 209 -19.81 19.88 -1.72
C GLY A 209 -20.44 18.50 -1.94
N ASN A 210 -20.33 17.95 -3.14
CA ASN A 210 -20.84 16.62 -3.53
C ASN A 210 -19.89 15.47 -3.15
N TYR A 211 -18.71 15.78 -2.62
CA TYR A 211 -17.75 14.81 -2.09
C TYR A 211 -16.94 15.40 -0.93
N THR A 212 -16.82 14.65 0.15
CA THR A 212 -15.98 14.99 1.31
C THR A 212 -14.90 13.93 1.45
N PRO A 213 -13.60 14.26 1.30
CA PRO A 213 -12.54 13.30 1.53
C PRO A 213 -12.43 12.96 3.01
N LEU A 214 -11.91 11.78 3.33
CA LEU A 214 -11.57 11.41 4.70
C LEU A 214 -10.58 12.41 5.29
N THR A 215 -10.72 12.67 6.59
CA THR A 215 -9.67 13.27 7.40
C THR A 215 -8.50 12.29 7.58
N LEU A 216 -7.33 12.80 7.98
CA LEU A 216 -6.17 11.95 8.24
C LEU A 216 -6.47 10.94 9.35
N GLU A 217 -7.16 11.39 10.40
CA GLU A 217 -7.58 10.59 11.54
C GLU A 217 -8.54 9.47 11.12
N GLU A 218 -9.56 9.77 10.31
CA GLU A 218 -10.49 8.76 9.78
C GLU A 218 -9.77 7.72 8.92
N ALA A 219 -8.89 8.17 8.02
CA ALA A 219 -8.11 7.26 7.18
C ALA A 219 -7.21 6.34 8.03
N ILE A 220 -6.60 6.88 9.10
CA ILE A 220 -5.82 6.08 10.04
C ILE A 220 -6.70 5.03 10.73
N GLN A 221 -7.91 5.37 11.17
CA GLN A 221 -8.83 4.40 11.79
C GLN A 221 -9.24 3.30 10.82
N TRP A 222 -9.56 3.63 9.57
CA TRP A 222 -9.93 2.65 8.55
C TRP A 222 -8.77 1.71 8.25
N LEU A 223 -7.59 2.28 7.98
CA LEU A 223 -6.38 1.52 7.68
C LEU A 223 -5.99 0.63 8.85
N LYS A 224 -6.09 1.13 10.09
CA LYS A 224 -5.84 0.34 11.31
C LYS A 224 -6.73 -0.90 11.35
N ARG A 225 -8.03 -0.73 11.14
CA ARG A 225 -8.98 -1.85 11.12
C ARG A 225 -8.67 -2.84 9.99
N GLY A 226 -8.33 -2.34 8.81
CA GLY A 226 -7.92 -3.17 7.68
C GLY A 226 -6.62 -3.96 7.94
N LEU A 227 -5.60 -3.31 8.51
CA LEU A 227 -4.34 -3.99 8.85
C LEU A 227 -4.54 -5.09 9.88
N LEU A 228 -5.34 -4.85 10.92
CA LEU A 228 -5.64 -5.86 11.93
C LEU A 228 -6.39 -7.07 11.35
N ASN A 229 -7.27 -6.87 10.36
CA ASN A 229 -7.89 -7.98 9.63
C ASN A 229 -6.87 -8.79 8.81
N LEU A 230 -5.77 -8.16 8.38
CA LEU A 230 -4.70 -8.82 7.61
C LEU A 230 -3.67 -9.54 8.48
N GLU A 231 -3.51 -9.19 9.76
CA GLU A 231 -2.54 -9.81 10.68
C GLU A 231 -2.72 -11.34 10.80
N GLY A 232 -3.96 -11.84 10.67
CA GLY A 232 -4.26 -13.27 10.65
C GLY A 232 -3.95 -13.99 9.33
N THR A 233 -3.44 -13.27 8.33
CA THR A 233 -3.19 -13.77 6.97
C THR A 233 -1.70 -13.76 6.65
N SER A 234 -1.30 -14.46 5.58
CA SER A 234 0.06 -14.40 5.05
C SER A 234 0.29 -13.27 4.04
N ILE A 235 -0.65 -12.32 3.92
CA ILE A 235 -0.66 -11.30 2.87
C ILE A 235 0.01 -10.01 3.38
N PRO A 236 1.24 -9.68 2.93
CA PRO A 236 1.91 -8.47 3.36
C PRO A 236 1.31 -7.22 2.70
N VAL A 237 1.24 -6.12 3.43
CA VAL A 237 0.98 -4.79 2.86
C VAL A 237 2.31 -4.15 2.48
N ALA A 238 2.60 -4.11 1.19
CA ALA A 238 3.84 -3.56 0.66
C ALA A 238 3.92 -2.05 0.83
N ARG A 239 2.78 -1.36 0.82
CA ARG A 239 2.71 0.10 0.93
C ARG A 239 1.36 0.59 1.44
N ILE A 240 1.41 1.58 2.33
CA ILE A 240 0.27 2.42 2.70
C ILE A 240 0.60 3.87 2.40
N GLY A 241 -0.31 4.56 1.72
CA GLY A 241 -0.13 5.97 1.34
C GLY A 241 0.76 6.16 0.12
N LEU A 242 0.72 7.38 -0.45
CA LEU A 242 1.41 7.72 -1.69
C LEU A 242 2.91 7.98 -1.47
N GLN A 243 3.69 7.93 -2.54
CA GLN A 243 5.08 8.39 -2.49
C GLN A 243 5.08 9.91 -2.45
N PRO A 244 5.75 10.52 -1.46
CA PRO A 244 6.03 11.94 -1.51
C PRO A 244 6.79 12.25 -2.80
N ALA A 245 6.27 13.18 -3.57
CA ALA A 245 6.87 13.71 -4.78
C ALA A 245 6.52 15.20 -4.84
N GLU A 246 7.45 16.04 -5.29
CA GLU A 246 7.22 17.50 -5.40
C GLU A 246 5.95 17.80 -6.19
N GLU A 247 5.69 17.03 -7.25
CA GLU A 247 4.48 17.16 -8.06
C GLU A 247 3.20 16.90 -7.26
N LEU A 248 3.20 15.89 -6.38
CA LEU A 248 2.04 15.60 -5.55
C LEU A 248 1.72 16.80 -4.64
N GLU A 249 2.73 17.44 -4.07
CA GLU A 249 2.56 18.62 -3.22
C GLU A 249 2.00 19.82 -4.00
N VAL A 250 2.42 20.00 -5.25
CA VAL A 250 1.92 21.07 -6.14
C VAL A 250 0.45 20.88 -6.52
N PHE A 251 0.01 19.63 -6.73
CA PHE A 251 -1.37 19.33 -7.15
C PHE A 251 -2.30 18.96 -6.00
N TYR A 252 -1.81 18.74 -4.79
CA TYR A 252 -2.63 18.36 -3.65
C TYR A 252 -3.59 19.48 -3.23
N LEU A 253 -4.87 19.15 -3.04
CA LEU A 253 -5.90 20.09 -2.58
C LEU A 253 -6.49 19.69 -1.23
N ALA A 254 -6.88 18.42 -1.06
CA ALA A 254 -7.51 17.93 0.16
C ALA A 254 -7.40 16.40 0.30
N GLY A 255 -7.67 15.92 1.52
CA GLY A 255 -7.71 14.50 1.88
C GLY A 255 -6.56 14.05 2.78
N PRO A 256 -6.48 12.76 3.11
CA PRO A 256 -5.59 12.28 4.17
C PRO A 256 -4.19 11.97 3.61
N TYR A 257 -3.36 13.01 3.48
CA TYR A 257 -1.97 12.87 3.06
C TYR A 257 -1.00 13.01 4.24
N HIS A 258 -0.13 12.01 4.41
CA HIS A 258 1.02 12.10 5.29
C HIS A 258 2.16 11.21 4.76
N PRO A 259 3.42 11.71 4.67
CA PRO A 259 4.56 10.94 4.15
C PRO A 259 4.81 9.61 4.87
N SER A 260 4.57 9.56 6.18
CA SER A 260 4.72 8.37 7.02
C SER A 260 3.39 7.76 7.45
N LEU A 261 2.35 7.78 6.60
CA LEU A 261 1.01 7.30 6.95
C LEU A 261 1.02 5.88 7.53
N HIS A 262 1.79 4.95 6.96
CA HIS A 262 1.91 3.58 7.50
C HIS A 262 2.36 3.58 8.97
N GLN A 263 3.38 4.37 9.30
CA GLN A 263 3.88 4.47 10.67
C GLN A 263 2.83 5.05 11.62
N LEU A 264 2.01 6.02 11.15
CA LEU A 264 0.92 6.56 11.95
C LEU A 264 -0.14 5.50 12.26
N VAL A 265 -0.48 4.67 11.27
CA VAL A 265 -1.42 3.56 11.46
C VAL A 265 -0.86 2.54 12.45
N ASP A 266 0.40 2.12 12.29
CA ASP A 266 1.05 1.22 13.23
C ASP A 266 1.14 1.82 14.64
N SER A 267 1.39 3.13 14.75
CA SER A 267 1.41 3.85 16.01
C SER A 267 0.06 3.79 16.71
N GLU A 268 -1.06 3.97 15.99
CA GLU A 268 -2.39 3.81 16.59
C GLU A 268 -2.69 2.36 16.99
N ILE A 269 -2.17 1.36 16.28
CA ILE A 269 -2.28 -0.04 16.71
C ILE A 269 -1.55 -0.26 18.04
N TYR A 270 -0.32 0.25 18.17
CA TYR A 270 0.43 0.16 19.43
C TYR A 270 -0.24 0.93 20.57
N PHE A 271 -0.91 2.04 20.28
CA PHE A 271 -1.72 2.74 21.27
C PHE A 271 -2.84 1.82 21.79
N ASP A 272 -3.56 1.15 20.91
CA ASP A 272 -4.62 0.21 21.32
C ASP A 272 -4.08 -1.02 22.04
N MET A 273 -2.90 -1.51 21.67
CA MET A 273 -2.18 -2.56 22.41
C MET A 273 -1.85 -2.11 23.84
N GLY A 274 -1.32 -0.90 24.00
CA GLY A 274 -1.04 -0.31 25.32
C GLY A 274 -2.30 -0.15 26.16
N ARG A 275 -3.42 0.26 25.54
CA ARG A 275 -4.73 0.35 26.22
C ARG A 275 -5.24 -1.01 26.67
N HIS A 276 -5.19 -2.02 25.80
CA HIS A 276 -5.68 -3.36 26.10
C HIS A 276 -5.00 -3.98 27.33
N PHE A 277 -3.69 -3.81 27.44
CA PHE A 277 -2.95 -4.27 28.61
C PHE A 277 -3.49 -3.71 29.92
N LEU A 278 -3.90 -2.46 29.92
CA LEU A 278 -4.19 -1.75 31.16
C LEU A 278 -5.68 -1.81 31.52
N GLU A 279 -6.54 -2.07 30.55
CA GLU A 279 -7.89 -2.61 30.80
C GLU A 279 -7.82 -4.00 31.47
N THR A 280 -6.78 -4.78 31.16
CA THR A 280 -6.57 -6.12 31.74
C THR A 280 -5.84 -6.08 33.09
N TYR A 281 -4.94 -5.11 33.30
CA TYR A 281 -4.11 -4.95 34.51
C TYR A 281 -4.22 -3.51 35.08
N PRO A 282 -5.36 -3.15 35.69
CA PRO A 282 -5.64 -1.76 36.09
C PRO A 282 -4.81 -1.25 37.27
N ASP A 283 -4.22 -2.13 38.08
CA ASP A 283 -3.48 -1.77 39.30
C ASP A 283 -2.02 -1.33 39.03
N GLU A 284 -1.56 -1.37 37.78
CA GLU A 284 -0.18 -1.06 37.42
C GLU A 284 0.06 0.46 37.33
N SER A 285 0.59 1.04 38.41
CA SER A 285 0.79 2.51 38.54
C SER A 285 1.94 3.10 37.70
N GLU A 286 2.91 2.28 37.28
CA GLU A 286 4.07 2.69 36.47
C GLU A 286 4.41 1.63 35.40
N PRO A 287 3.55 1.44 34.38
CA PRO A 287 3.72 0.36 33.42
C PRO A 287 5.02 0.50 32.62
N ARG A 288 5.72 -0.63 32.48
CA ARG A 288 6.96 -0.75 31.71
C ARG A 288 6.72 -1.60 30.47
N PHE A 289 6.69 -0.94 29.32
CA PHE A 289 6.58 -1.59 28.04
C PHE A 289 7.94 -1.89 27.44
N PHE A 290 8.08 -3.08 26.87
CA PHE A 290 9.22 -3.47 26.05
C PHE A 290 8.77 -3.77 24.63
N CYS A 291 9.59 -3.37 23.66
CA CYS A 291 9.33 -3.59 22.25
C CYS A 291 10.63 -3.86 21.50
N HIS A 292 10.51 -4.34 20.26
CA HIS A 292 11.67 -4.52 19.39
C HIS A 292 12.33 -3.15 19.09
N PRO A 293 13.68 -3.04 18.96
CA PRO A 293 14.36 -1.75 18.72
C PRO A 293 13.83 -0.93 17.54
N LYS A 294 13.36 -1.61 16.48
CA LYS A 294 12.77 -0.96 15.29
C LYS A 294 11.38 -0.34 15.51
N ASP A 295 10.70 -0.73 16.59
CA ASP A 295 9.33 -0.31 16.85
C ASP A 295 9.24 0.79 17.91
N VAL A 296 10.35 1.12 18.59
CA VAL A 296 10.38 2.11 19.69
C VAL A 296 9.75 3.45 19.30
N SER A 297 10.09 3.99 18.13
CA SER A 297 9.53 5.26 17.65
C SER A 297 8.04 5.17 17.38
N THR A 298 7.57 4.03 16.86
CA THR A 298 6.18 3.76 16.54
C THR A 298 5.35 3.54 17.81
N VAL A 299 5.87 2.79 18.79
CA VAL A 299 5.21 2.57 20.10
C VAL A 299 5.02 3.90 20.83
N ARG A 300 6.06 4.74 20.86
CA ARG A 300 5.99 6.05 21.52
C ARG A 300 5.09 7.04 20.78
N GLY A 301 4.93 6.87 19.47
CA GLY A 301 4.19 7.76 18.59
C GLY A 301 4.90 9.08 18.31
N GLN A 302 4.42 9.81 17.31
CA GLN A 302 4.99 11.11 16.93
C GLN A 302 5.00 12.07 18.13
N LYS A 303 6.15 12.69 18.40
CA LYS A 303 6.35 13.61 19.53
C LYS A 303 5.93 13.02 20.89
N ASN A 304 6.04 11.69 21.05
CA ASN A 304 5.56 10.94 22.22
C ASN A 304 4.03 10.98 22.43
N GLY A 305 3.25 11.21 21.37
CA GLY A 305 1.80 11.35 21.45
C GLY A 305 1.09 10.14 22.05
N ASN A 306 1.52 8.91 21.75
CA ASN A 306 0.92 7.72 22.36
C ASN A 306 1.19 7.68 23.86
N ILE A 307 2.40 8.03 24.29
CA ILE A 307 2.76 8.04 25.72
C ILE A 307 1.92 9.06 26.48
N GLN A 308 1.71 10.25 25.91
CA GLN A 308 0.89 11.29 26.52
C GLN A 308 -0.58 10.85 26.61
N ARG A 309 -1.14 10.38 25.48
CA ARG A 309 -2.53 9.90 25.43
C ARG A 309 -2.77 8.71 26.36
N LEU A 310 -1.83 7.77 26.44
CA LEU A 310 -1.92 6.65 27.38
C LEU A 310 -1.90 7.19 28.81
N LYS A 311 -0.93 8.05 29.18
CA LYS A 311 -0.89 8.64 30.53
C LYS A 311 -2.20 9.32 30.92
N GLU A 312 -2.77 10.11 30.02
CA GLU A 312 -4.07 10.78 30.22
C GLU A 312 -5.21 9.78 30.37
N TYR A 313 -5.29 8.80 29.47
CA TYR A 313 -6.32 7.75 29.49
C TYR A 313 -6.28 6.91 30.79
N LEU A 314 -5.08 6.70 31.33
CA LEU A 314 -4.82 5.79 32.44
C LEU A 314 -4.71 6.50 33.80
N GLY A 315 -4.61 7.83 33.83
CA GLY A 315 -4.35 8.58 35.05
C GLY A 315 -2.99 8.28 35.72
N VAL A 316 -2.04 7.70 34.98
CA VAL A 316 -0.70 7.33 35.51
C VAL A 316 0.32 8.44 35.33
N LYS A 317 1.26 8.54 36.28
CA LYS A 317 2.32 9.58 36.25
C LYS A 317 3.36 9.31 35.16
N ALA A 318 3.72 8.05 34.97
CA ALA A 318 4.81 7.65 34.11
C ALA A 318 4.47 6.36 33.34
N ILE A 319 4.97 6.31 32.11
CA ILE A 319 4.97 5.12 31.27
C ILE A 319 6.38 5.03 30.70
N PHE A 320 7.00 3.88 30.82
CA PHE A 320 8.35 3.63 30.32
C PHE A 320 8.27 2.72 29.09
N VAL A 321 9.04 3.07 28.05
CA VAL A 321 9.21 2.23 26.86
C VAL A 321 10.69 1.95 26.69
N GLN A 322 11.05 0.68 26.73
CA GLN A 322 12.42 0.20 26.56
C GLN A 322 12.50 -0.78 25.38
N GLN A 323 13.68 -0.94 24.82
CA GLN A 323 13.92 -1.87 23.72
C GLN A 323 14.47 -3.20 24.24
N ARG A 324 14.04 -4.30 23.63
CA ARG A 324 14.50 -5.67 23.91
C ARG A 324 14.61 -6.44 22.60
N ASP A 325 15.76 -7.05 22.34
CA ASP A 325 16.03 -7.81 21.10
C ASP A 325 15.26 -9.13 21.03
N ASP A 326 14.87 -9.68 22.19
CA ASP A 326 14.06 -10.90 22.31
C ASP A 326 12.57 -10.66 22.07
N VAL A 327 12.10 -9.41 22.09
CA VAL A 327 10.71 -9.07 21.75
C VAL A 327 10.54 -9.08 20.22
N PRO A 328 9.62 -9.88 19.67
CA PRO A 328 9.38 -9.90 18.23
C PRO A 328 8.91 -8.52 17.72
N GLN A 329 9.34 -8.15 16.50
CA GLN A 329 8.83 -6.94 15.85
C GLN A 329 7.31 -7.04 15.65
N GLY A 330 6.57 -6.00 16.01
CA GLY A 330 5.10 -6.00 15.99
C GLY A 330 4.46 -6.45 17.31
N ALA A 331 5.24 -6.86 18.30
CA ALA A 331 4.76 -7.23 19.62
C ALA A 331 5.04 -6.14 20.65
N LEU A 332 4.23 -6.12 21.71
CA LEU A 332 4.40 -5.26 22.88
C LEU A 332 4.38 -6.13 24.12
N LEU A 333 5.39 -5.98 24.97
CA LEU A 333 5.51 -6.70 26.23
C LEU A 333 5.25 -5.74 27.39
N LEU A 334 4.34 -6.06 28.29
CA LEU A 334 4.19 -5.38 29.57
C LEU A 334 4.90 -6.19 30.66
N GLN A 335 5.78 -5.56 31.42
CA GLN A 335 6.30 -6.12 32.67
C GLN A 335 5.52 -5.55 33.85
N THR A 336 4.87 -6.43 34.59
CA THR A 336 4.19 -6.14 35.85
C THR A 336 5.05 -6.61 37.03
N ALA A 337 4.62 -6.33 38.26
CA ALA A 337 5.33 -6.81 39.46
C ALA A 337 5.43 -8.34 39.57
N THR A 338 4.53 -9.10 38.94
CA THR A 338 4.41 -10.56 39.12
C THR A 338 4.69 -11.37 37.85
N GLN A 339 4.58 -10.75 36.67
CA GLN A 339 4.72 -11.45 35.39
C GLN A 339 5.08 -10.52 34.23
N GLU A 340 5.57 -11.12 33.14
CA GLU A 340 5.68 -10.48 31.83
C GLU A 340 4.58 -11.00 30.91
N VAL A 341 3.86 -10.10 30.25
CA VAL A 341 2.75 -10.43 29.36
C VAL A 341 3.04 -9.85 27.98
N LEU A 342 3.09 -10.72 26.97
CA LEU A 342 3.35 -10.35 25.58
C LEU A 342 2.05 -10.38 24.80
N ILE A 343 1.77 -9.33 24.04
CA ILE A 343 0.70 -9.33 23.04
C ILE A 343 1.26 -8.94 21.67
N GLN A 344 0.61 -9.45 20.63
CA GLN A 344 0.84 -9.13 19.24
C GLN A 344 -0.32 -8.29 18.69
N LYS A 345 -0.12 -7.68 17.53
CA LYS A 345 -1.19 -6.93 16.85
C LYS A 345 -2.44 -7.78 16.64
N SER A 346 -2.29 -9.06 16.35
CA SER A 346 -3.39 -10.02 16.15
C SER A 346 -4.27 -10.26 17.38
N ASP A 347 -3.78 -9.93 18.58
CA ASP A 347 -4.55 -10.03 19.82
C ASP A 347 -5.54 -8.85 19.95
N ILE A 348 -5.34 -7.77 19.19
CA ILE A 348 -6.26 -6.64 19.15
C ILE A 348 -7.38 -6.93 18.16
N ARG A 349 -8.57 -7.18 18.71
CA ARG A 349 -9.80 -7.36 17.95
C ARG A 349 -10.76 -6.23 18.27
N TYR A 350 -11.29 -5.57 17.25
CA TYR A 350 -12.58 -4.89 17.42
C TYR A 350 -13.69 -5.87 17.10
N ASP A 351 -14.79 -5.77 17.83
CA ASP A 351 -15.98 -6.57 17.57
C ASP A 351 -16.45 -6.36 16.12
N LYS A 352 -16.84 -7.46 15.48
CA LYS A 352 -17.61 -7.41 14.23
C LYS A 352 -19.05 -7.11 14.60
N ASN A 353 -19.33 -5.87 15.02
CA ASN A 353 -20.71 -5.39 15.18
C ASN A 353 -21.21 -4.84 13.85
#